data_AF-A0A0Q7ZAQ0-F1
#
_entry.id   AF-A0A0Q7ZAQ0-F1
#
_cell.length_a   1.000
_cell.length_b   1.000
_cell.length_c   1.000
_cell.angle_alpha   90.00
_cell.angle_beta   90.00
_cell.angle_gamma   90.00
#
_symmetry.space_group_name_H-M   'P 1'
#
loop_
_entity.id
_entity.type
_entity.pdbx_description
1 polymer ?
#
loop_
_entity_poly.entity_id
_entity_poly.type
_entity_poly.pdbx_seq_one_letter_code
_entity_poly.pdbx_strand_id
1 'polypeptide(L)'
;MAYYPDLTPFVYGGAEPDPAILNIGWLCSDHAIATAVPDAAFVAALAKIAADPINLYRGSHLCDFCPHPPTILSPGGIPMLDSPRETRGNGEIWVEGQGGLTYVAPALIHHYVVAHHYAPPQAFIDALMAAR
;
A
#
# COMPACT_ATOMS: atom_id res chain seq x y z
N MET A 1 10.75 4.07 2.64
CA MET A 1 9.44 4.10 3.33
C MET A 1 9.63 3.85 4.84
N ALA A 2 8.65 4.17 5.70
CA ALA A 2 8.62 3.58 7.05
C ALA A 2 8.18 2.11 6.91
N TYR A 3 9.06 1.17 7.24
CA TYR A 3 8.78 -0.27 7.14
C TYR A 3 8.02 -0.75 8.39
N TYR A 4 6.92 -1.47 8.16
CA TYR A 4 6.20 -2.19 9.21
C TYR A 4 5.92 -3.62 8.71
N PRO A 5 6.37 -4.67 9.42
CA PRO A 5 6.09 -6.04 9.01
C PRO A 5 4.59 -6.29 8.96
N ASP A 6 4.16 -7.13 8.02
CA ASP A 6 2.76 -7.51 7.93
C ASP A 6 2.27 -8.17 9.22
N LEU A 7 0.98 -7.96 9.53
CA LEU A 7 0.31 -8.49 10.71
C LEU A 7 0.87 -8.00 12.05
N THR A 8 1.66 -6.93 12.05
CA THR A 8 2.05 -6.22 13.28
C THR A 8 1.06 -5.09 13.59
N PRO A 9 0.88 -4.71 14.87
CA PRO A 9 -0.01 -3.60 15.24
C PRO A 9 0.32 -2.31 14.49
N PHE A 10 -0.70 -1.65 13.96
CA PHE A 10 -0.60 -0.37 13.27
C PHE A 10 -0.24 0.74 14.26
N VAL A 11 0.86 1.45 14.02
CA VAL A 11 1.43 2.48 14.92
C VAL A 11 1.65 3.82 14.23
N TYR A 12 1.23 3.96 12.98
CA TYR A 12 1.47 5.20 12.23
C TYR A 12 0.62 6.34 12.81
N GLY A 13 1.24 7.50 13.04
CA GLY A 13 0.57 8.67 13.63
C GLY A 13 0.66 8.82 15.15
N GLY A 14 1.31 7.89 15.86
CA GLY A 14 1.68 8.07 17.28
C GLY A 14 0.56 7.85 18.30
N ALA A 15 -0.58 7.26 17.89
CA ALA A 15 -1.58 6.74 18.82
C ALA A 15 -1.07 5.45 19.49
N GLU A 16 -1.66 5.08 20.64
CA GLU A 16 -1.40 3.77 21.24
C GLU A 16 -1.84 2.67 20.25
N PRO A 17 -1.00 1.65 19.99
CA PRO A 17 -1.34 0.58 19.07
C PRO A 17 -2.55 -0.20 19.57
N ASP A 18 -3.59 -0.26 18.75
CA ASP A 18 -4.69 -1.19 18.93
C ASP A 18 -4.29 -2.56 18.34
N PRO A 19 -4.23 -3.65 19.14
CA PRO A 19 -3.90 -4.97 18.64
C PRO A 19 -4.90 -5.51 17.59
N ALA A 20 -6.09 -4.92 17.48
CA ALA A 20 -7.06 -5.27 16.45
C ALA A 20 -6.78 -4.60 15.09
N ILE A 21 -5.85 -3.64 15.00
CA ILE A 21 -5.52 -2.91 13.77
C ILE A 21 -4.12 -3.31 13.32
N LEU A 22 -4.00 -3.90 12.13
CA LEU A 22 -2.78 -4.57 11.68
C LEU A 22 -2.24 -3.97 10.37
N ASN A 23 -0.91 -3.82 10.30
CA ASN A 23 -0.19 -3.38 9.10
C ASN A 23 -0.25 -4.43 7.99
N ILE A 24 -0.43 -3.99 6.75
CA ILE A 24 -0.23 -4.79 5.53
C ILE A 24 0.46 -3.95 4.46
N GLY A 25 1.54 -4.44 3.86
CA GLY A 25 2.14 -3.83 2.66
C GLY A 25 2.89 -2.52 2.92
N TRP A 26 3.36 -2.28 4.16
CA TRP A 26 4.27 -1.18 4.50
C TRP A 26 5.71 -1.59 4.23
N LEU A 27 6.04 -1.71 2.94
CA LEU A 27 7.26 -2.34 2.45
C LEU A 27 8.40 -1.33 2.26
N CYS A 28 9.63 -1.83 2.21
CA CYS A 28 10.84 -1.07 1.94
C CYS A 28 11.82 -1.94 1.15
N SER A 29 12.60 -1.36 0.24
CA SER A 29 13.59 -2.08 -0.59
C SER A 29 14.69 -2.79 0.22
N ASP A 30 14.96 -2.33 1.44
CA ASP A 30 15.96 -2.94 2.34
C ASP A 30 15.46 -4.23 3.02
N HIS A 31 14.18 -4.58 2.83
CA HIS A 31 13.56 -5.76 3.38
C HIS A 31 13.03 -6.68 2.28
N ALA A 32 13.28 -7.99 2.42
CA ALA A 32 12.73 -8.97 1.49
C ALA A 32 11.20 -8.98 1.57
N ILE A 33 10.55 -9.10 0.42
CA ILE A 33 9.10 -9.21 0.30
C ILE A 33 8.72 -10.64 -0.07
N ALA A 34 7.65 -11.15 0.54
CA ALA A 34 7.03 -12.38 0.06
C ALA A 34 6.47 -12.12 -1.34
N THR A 35 6.67 -13.06 -2.27
CA THR A 35 6.17 -12.92 -3.65
C THR A 35 5.40 -14.13 -4.13
N ALA A 36 4.34 -13.88 -4.91
CA ALA A 36 3.52 -14.88 -5.56
C ALA A 36 2.79 -14.26 -6.76
N VAL A 37 2.42 -15.08 -7.75
CA VAL A 37 1.57 -14.61 -8.85
C VAL A 37 0.19 -14.26 -8.29
N PRO A 38 -0.29 -13.01 -8.45
CA PRO A 38 -1.54 -12.60 -7.83
C PRO A 38 -2.76 -13.15 -8.59
N ASP A 39 -3.80 -13.50 -7.85
CA ASP A 39 -5.09 -13.88 -8.43
C ASP A 39 -5.78 -12.67 -9.08
N ALA A 40 -6.39 -12.85 -10.26
CA ALA A 40 -6.99 -11.77 -11.02
C ALA A 40 -8.22 -11.16 -10.34
N ALA A 41 -9.02 -11.96 -9.64
CA ALA A 41 -10.19 -11.46 -8.92
C ALA A 41 -9.76 -10.64 -7.70
N PHE A 42 -8.72 -11.11 -6.99
CA PHE A 42 -8.09 -10.34 -5.92
C PHE A 42 -7.53 -9.00 -6.41
N VAL A 43 -6.76 -8.98 -7.50
CA VAL A 43 -6.24 -7.74 -8.08
C VAL A 43 -7.37 -6.77 -8.41
N ALA A 44 -8.45 -7.26 -9.02
CA ALA A 44 -9.60 -6.43 -9.36
C ALA A 44 -10.33 -5.87 -8.13
N ALA A 45 -10.45 -6.64 -7.05
CA ALA A 45 -11.00 -6.15 -5.78
C ALA A 45 -10.11 -5.10 -5.13
N LEU A 46 -8.79 -5.36 -5.10
CA LEU A 46 -7.80 -4.45 -4.53
C LEU A 46 -7.72 -3.14 -5.30
N ALA A 47 -7.84 -3.17 -6.63
CA ALA A 47 -7.88 -1.98 -7.47
C ALA A 47 -9.05 -1.05 -7.10
N LYS A 48 -10.22 -1.61 -6.76
CA LYS A 48 -11.41 -0.83 -6.40
C LYS A 48 -11.21 -0.05 -5.12
N ILE A 49 -10.73 -0.71 -4.06
CA ILE A 49 -10.53 -0.05 -2.77
C ILE A 49 -9.34 0.92 -2.80
N ALA A 50 -8.27 0.57 -3.52
CA ALA A 50 -7.10 1.44 -3.68
C ALA A 50 -7.40 2.70 -4.50
N ALA A 51 -8.49 2.74 -5.26
CA ALA A 51 -8.92 3.91 -6.03
C ALA A 51 -9.53 5.02 -5.16
N ASP A 52 -9.99 4.72 -3.94
CA ASP A 52 -10.57 5.68 -2.99
C ASP A 52 -9.89 5.60 -1.62
N PRO A 53 -8.60 5.98 -1.52
CA PRO A 53 -7.86 5.89 -0.28
C PRO A 53 -8.32 6.95 0.73
N ILE A 54 -8.27 6.58 2.01
CA ILE A 54 -8.56 7.46 3.15
C ILE A 54 -7.26 7.95 3.79
N ASN A 55 -7.37 8.81 4.81
CA ASN A 55 -6.24 9.35 5.57
C ASN A 55 -5.11 9.91 4.69
N LEU A 56 -5.46 10.77 3.74
CA LEU A 56 -4.49 11.36 2.82
C LEU A 56 -3.46 12.24 3.55
N TYR A 57 -2.19 12.06 3.20
CA TYR A 57 -1.04 12.78 3.72
C TYR A 57 -0.54 13.84 2.74
N ARG A 58 0.27 14.76 3.27
CA ARG A 58 0.97 15.77 2.47
C ARG A 58 2.14 15.14 1.72
N GLY A 59 2.23 15.41 0.42
CA GLY A 59 3.23 14.80 -0.46
C GLY A 59 2.77 13.44 -1.01
N SER A 60 3.65 12.74 -1.71
CA SER A 60 3.40 11.37 -2.17
C SER A 60 4.64 10.51 -1.97
N HIS A 61 4.44 9.30 -1.49
CA HIS A 61 5.49 8.29 -1.47
C HIS A 61 5.66 7.72 -2.89
N LEU A 62 6.91 7.50 -3.29
CA LEU A 62 7.26 6.79 -4.52
C LEU A 62 7.59 5.34 -4.17
N CYS A 63 7.22 4.40 -5.02
CA CYS A 63 7.58 3.00 -4.85
C CYS A 63 9.12 2.83 -4.74
N ASP A 64 9.58 2.28 -3.60
CA ASP A 64 11.01 2.03 -3.34
C ASP A 64 11.60 0.92 -4.24
N PHE A 65 10.76 0.10 -4.89
CA PHE A 65 11.20 -1.03 -5.75
C PHE A 65 11.28 -0.67 -7.24
N CYS A 66 10.70 0.45 -7.66
CA CYS A 66 10.77 0.92 -9.03
C CYS A 66 12.06 1.71 -9.26
N PRO A 67 12.58 1.77 -10.50
CA PRO A 67 13.64 2.71 -10.86
C PRO A 67 13.25 4.14 -10.46
N HIS A 68 14.23 4.92 -10.00
CA HIS A 68 13.98 6.31 -9.64
C HIS A 68 13.52 7.10 -10.87
N PRO A 69 12.39 7.84 -10.79
CA PRO A 69 11.88 8.63 -11.91
C PRO A 69 12.84 9.77 -12.25
N PRO A 70 12.91 10.19 -13.53
CA PRO A 70 13.71 11.35 -13.90
C PRO A 70 13.09 12.66 -13.37
N THR A 71 13.93 13.68 -13.21
CA THR A 71 13.49 15.03 -12.88
C THR A 71 13.22 15.82 -14.16
N ILE A 72 12.04 16.42 -14.27
CA ILE A 72 11.64 17.33 -15.36
C ILE A 72 11.33 18.72 -14.80
N LEU A 73 11.18 19.70 -15.69
CA LEU A 73 10.71 21.04 -15.32
C LEU A 73 9.21 21.15 -15.63
N SER A 74 8.45 21.69 -14.68
CA SER A 74 7.07 22.10 -14.91
C SER A 74 6.99 23.21 -15.97
N PRO A 75 5.79 23.53 -16.51
CA PRO A 75 5.62 24.69 -17.37
C PRO A 75 6.12 26.02 -16.76
N GLY A 76 6.18 26.11 -15.43
CA GLY A 76 6.71 27.27 -14.69
C GLY A 76 8.19 27.16 -14.31
N GLY A 77 8.94 26.18 -14.82
CA GLY A 77 10.37 26.01 -14.54
C GLY A 77 10.69 25.40 -13.16
N ILE A 78 9.70 24.82 -12.48
CA ILE A 78 9.89 24.19 -11.16
C ILE A 78 10.29 22.72 -11.38
N PRO A 79 11.41 22.25 -10.80
CA PRO A 79 11.79 20.84 -10.85
C PRO A 79 10.73 19.94 -10.21
N MET A 80 10.38 18.85 -10.90
CA MET A 80 9.42 17.85 -10.45
C MET A 80 9.80 16.47 -10.95
N LEU A 81 9.45 15.42 -10.20
CA LEU A 81 9.70 14.04 -10.60
C LEU A 81 8.64 13.57 -11.58
N ASP A 82 9.08 13.06 -12.73
CA ASP A 82 8.23 12.46 -13.75
C ASP A 82 7.99 10.98 -13.44
N SER A 83 7.16 10.75 -12.42
CA SER A 83 6.75 9.41 -12.01
C SER A 83 5.40 9.06 -12.63
N PRO A 84 5.18 7.80 -13.04
CA PRO A 84 3.83 7.29 -13.30
C PRO A 84 2.93 7.40 -12.07
N ARG A 85 1.61 7.51 -12.26
CA ARG A 85 0.67 7.74 -11.16
C ARG A 85 0.57 6.53 -10.24
N GLU A 86 0.62 5.35 -10.83
CA GLU A 86 0.55 4.06 -10.17
C GLU A 86 1.76 3.76 -9.30
N THR A 87 2.93 4.35 -9.58
CA THR A 87 4.14 4.14 -8.78
C THR A 87 4.22 5.08 -7.58
N ARG A 88 3.15 5.80 -7.26
CA ARG A 88 3.08 6.72 -6.13
C ARG A 88 1.74 6.68 -5.40
N GLY A 89 1.75 7.04 -4.13
CA GLY A 89 0.55 7.07 -3.30
C GLY A 89 0.74 7.90 -2.03
N ASN A 90 -0.34 8.36 -1.43
CA ASN A 90 -0.29 9.28 -0.29
C ASN A 90 -1.41 9.06 0.72
N GLY A 91 -1.97 7.87 0.78
CA GLY A 91 -3.05 7.56 1.72
C GLY A 91 -3.05 6.08 2.06
N GLU A 92 -4.13 5.69 2.72
CA GLU A 92 -4.32 4.36 3.28
C GLU A 92 -5.60 3.74 2.75
N ILE A 93 -5.66 2.41 2.77
CA ILE A 93 -6.90 1.66 2.68
C ILE A 93 -7.07 0.85 3.95
N TRP A 94 -8.32 0.72 4.38
CA TRP A 94 -8.69 -0.01 5.57
C TRP A 94 -9.65 -1.12 5.17
N VAL A 95 -9.33 -2.37 5.53
CA VAL A 95 -10.11 -3.56 5.19
C VAL A 95 -10.54 -4.25 6.47
N GLU A 96 -11.84 -4.36 6.67
CA GLU A 96 -12.41 -5.08 7.82
C GLU A 96 -12.22 -6.60 7.65
N GLY A 97 -11.67 -7.22 8.69
CA GLY A 97 -11.42 -8.65 8.77
C GLY A 97 -12.37 -9.37 9.72
N GLN A 98 -12.13 -10.67 9.88
CA GLN A 98 -12.88 -11.49 10.84
C GLN A 98 -12.45 -11.19 12.28
N GLY A 99 -13.35 -11.42 13.23
CA GLY A 99 -13.04 -11.30 14.66
C GLY A 99 -12.76 -9.87 15.15
N GLY A 100 -13.25 -8.85 14.44
CA GLY A 100 -13.02 -7.44 14.78
C GLY A 100 -11.66 -6.90 14.35
N LEU A 101 -10.88 -7.67 13.59
CA LEU A 101 -9.62 -7.19 13.04
C LEU A 101 -9.85 -6.18 11.91
N THR A 102 -8.95 -5.22 11.79
CA THR A 102 -8.88 -4.27 10.67
C THR A 102 -7.46 -4.28 10.11
N TYR A 103 -7.35 -4.36 8.79
CA TYR A 103 -6.07 -4.32 8.10
C TYR A 103 -5.87 -2.95 7.45
N VAL A 104 -4.69 -2.37 7.67
CA VAL A 104 -4.33 -1.05 7.14
C VAL A 104 -3.16 -1.20 6.20
N ALA A 105 -3.35 -0.76 4.96
CA ALA A 105 -2.34 -0.79 3.92
C ALA A 105 -2.15 0.59 3.28
N PRO A 106 -0.95 0.91 2.78
CA PRO A 106 -0.79 2.10 1.96
C PRO A 106 -1.54 1.94 0.64
N ALA A 107 -2.04 3.04 0.06
CA ALA A 107 -2.74 3.03 -1.24
C ALA A 107 -1.89 2.41 -2.38
N LEU A 108 -0.56 2.40 -2.23
CA LEU A 108 0.37 1.74 -3.14
C LEU A 108 0.31 0.21 -3.15
N ILE A 109 -0.40 -0.44 -2.22
CA ILE A 109 -0.45 -1.91 -2.13
C ILE A 109 -0.87 -2.57 -3.45
N HIS A 110 -1.81 -1.97 -4.19
CA HIS A 110 -2.21 -2.47 -5.50
C HIS A 110 -1.02 -2.51 -6.48
N HIS A 111 -0.21 -1.44 -6.51
CA HIS A 111 0.99 -1.40 -7.34
C HIS A 111 2.02 -2.44 -6.90
N TYR A 112 2.24 -2.62 -5.59
CA TYR A 112 3.16 -3.65 -5.08
C TYR A 112 2.74 -5.06 -5.52
N VAL A 113 1.45 -5.38 -5.45
CA VAL A 113 0.92 -6.68 -5.88
C VAL A 113 1.11 -6.88 -7.38
N VAL A 114 0.74 -5.89 -8.20
CA VAL A 114 0.75 -6.02 -9.67
C VAL A 114 2.15 -5.96 -10.25
N ALA A 115 2.96 -4.99 -9.84
CA ALA A 115 4.27 -4.72 -10.45
C ALA A 115 5.41 -5.50 -9.79
N HIS A 116 5.29 -5.82 -8.50
CA HIS A 116 6.36 -6.45 -7.72
C HIS A 116 5.98 -7.83 -7.20
N HIS A 117 4.80 -8.34 -7.59
CA HIS A 117 4.28 -9.64 -7.15
C HIS A 117 4.27 -9.82 -5.64
N TYR A 118 4.20 -8.72 -4.88
CA TYR A 118 4.08 -8.77 -3.44
C TYR A 118 2.88 -9.66 -3.08
N ALA A 119 3.11 -10.63 -2.20
CA ALA A 119 2.11 -11.57 -1.72
C ALA A 119 1.64 -11.15 -0.32
N PRO A 120 0.48 -10.46 -0.20
CA PRO A 120 -0.05 -10.10 1.10
C PRO A 120 -0.44 -11.35 1.89
N PRO A 121 -0.50 -11.28 3.24
CA PRO A 121 -0.99 -12.37 4.05
C PRO A 121 -2.39 -12.84 3.64
N GLN A 122 -2.62 -14.16 3.67
CA GLN A 122 -3.89 -14.75 3.24
C GLN A 122 -5.09 -14.16 4.00
N ALA A 123 -4.95 -13.87 5.28
CA ALA A 123 -6.02 -13.29 6.10
C ALA A 123 -6.50 -11.91 5.59
N PHE A 124 -5.62 -11.11 5.00
CA PHE A 124 -5.98 -9.85 4.34
C PHE A 124 -6.70 -10.10 3.01
N ILE A 125 -6.21 -11.04 2.22
CA ILE A 125 -6.83 -11.44 0.95
C ILE A 125 -8.26 -11.92 1.21
N ASP A 126 -8.44 -12.82 2.17
CA ASP A 126 -9.74 -13.37 2.54
C ASP A 126 -10.71 -12.27 3.02
N ALA A 127 -10.22 -11.34 3.83
CA ALA A 127 -11.01 -10.20 4.32
C ALA A 127 -11.50 -9.31 3.17
N LEU A 128 -10.59 -8.93 2.27
CA LEU A 128 -10.94 -8.11 1.10
C LEU A 128 -11.94 -8.82 0.17
N MET A 129 -11.79 -10.13 -0.01
CA MET A 129 -12.65 -10.92 -0.90
C MET A 129 -14.01 -11.25 -0.27
N ALA A 130 -14.12 -11.21 1.06
CA ALA A 130 -15.38 -11.37 1.78
C ALA A 130 -16.23 -10.09 1.79
N ALA A 131 -15.60 -8.92 1.74
CA ALA A 131 -16.28 -7.63 1.61
C ALA A 131 -16.90 -7.51 0.20
N ARG A 132 -18.22 -7.71 0.10
CA ARG A 132 -18.99 -7.56 -1.14
C ARG A 132 -19.75 -6.25 -1.17
#